data_AF-F0ZUD8-F1
#
_entry.id   AF-F0ZUD8-F1
#
_cell.length_a   1.000
_cell.length_b   1.000
_cell.length_c   1.000
_cell.angle_alpha   90.00
_cell.angle_beta   90.00
_cell.angle_gamma   90.00
#
_symmetry.space_group_name_H-M   'P 1'
#
loop_
_entity.id
_entity.type
_entity.pdbx_description
1 polymer ?
#
loop_
_entity_poly.entity_id
_entity_poly.type
_entity_poly.pdbx_seq_one_letter_code
_entity_poly.pdbx_strand_id
1 'polypeptide(L)'
;MSNVPLTSLQEFEEFISVFPKLKQDIIDTLVEKKINQEIIDWVGLSIDVNPIGGKYMRGLSVLNTIKDFKGVEQLDEETIFLGRVAGWCIEFLQASLLIADDIMDGGIMRRDRPCWHHYPNPLIKNLNGVEQPIGKIAVNDAFIMESCIYILLKKYFREKPYYTKMLELYHEISHNTFLGQLFDTSACHSLKGDFSSFNLKNYFQIARFKTSYYTFYTPVALGMLMCGINYLDPQYDAMKELLLEIGEYMTAQDDYLDCYGLPENIGKVGSDIEENKLSFLICQALNYATPEQIEELKKNYGIDNPENVKVVKKIYNDLGMKEIYRKYEDSQYIDFIKRIENMDDKVPKIVFIRLVNRCYKRNR
;
A
#
# COMPACT_ATOMS: atom_id res chain seq x y z
N MET A 1 26.37 -5.73 1.32
CA MET A 1 24.98 -6.03 1.74
C MET A 1 24.21 -6.30 0.47
N SER A 2 23.83 -7.55 0.22
CA SER A 2 23.20 -7.95 -1.03
C SER A 2 21.82 -7.30 -1.12
N ASN A 3 21.67 -6.37 -2.06
CA ASN A 3 20.41 -5.85 -2.54
C ASN A 3 19.72 -6.98 -3.32
N VAL A 4 19.35 -8.07 -2.63
CA VAL A 4 18.72 -9.23 -3.27
C VAL A 4 17.37 -8.73 -3.78
N PRO A 5 17.17 -8.70 -5.11
CA PRO A 5 15.92 -8.22 -5.65
C PRO A 5 14.80 -9.15 -5.17
N LEU A 6 13.62 -8.58 -4.89
CA LEU A 6 12.45 -9.35 -4.41
C LEU A 6 12.17 -10.55 -5.33
N THR A 7 12.40 -10.37 -6.63
CA THR A 7 12.22 -11.35 -7.69
C THR A 7 13.21 -11.03 -8.83
N SER A 8 13.50 -11.99 -9.69
CA SER A 8 14.28 -11.76 -10.91
C SER A 8 13.51 -10.91 -11.95
N LEU A 9 14.22 -10.30 -12.91
CA LEU A 9 13.57 -9.57 -14.00
C LEU A 9 12.61 -10.47 -14.80
N GLN A 10 13.00 -11.73 -15.03
CA GLN A 10 12.17 -12.71 -15.71
C GLN A 10 10.85 -12.96 -14.94
N GLU A 11 10.93 -13.22 -13.63
CA GLU A 11 9.73 -13.45 -12.82
C GLU A 11 8.82 -12.21 -12.74
N PHE A 12 9.41 -11.02 -12.77
CA PHE A 12 8.67 -9.76 -12.88
C PHE A 12 7.90 -9.72 -14.22
N GLU A 13 8.57 -9.96 -15.34
CA GLU A 13 7.94 -9.97 -16.68
C GLU A 13 6.84 -11.04 -16.77
N GLU A 14 7.06 -12.23 -16.20
CA GLU A 14 6.06 -13.31 -16.15
C GLU A 14 4.87 -12.98 -15.23
N PHE A 15 5.06 -12.18 -14.18
CA PHE A 15 3.95 -11.65 -13.39
C PHE A 15 3.12 -10.65 -14.21
N ILE A 16 3.78 -9.74 -14.92
CA ILE A 16 3.13 -8.76 -15.79
C ILE A 16 2.41 -9.43 -16.96
N SER A 17 2.96 -10.50 -17.54
CA SER A 17 2.37 -11.18 -18.69
C SER A 17 1.00 -11.83 -18.41
N VAL A 18 0.65 -12.02 -17.13
CA VAL A 18 -0.67 -12.54 -16.72
C VAL A 18 -1.76 -11.46 -16.82
N PHE A 19 -1.40 -10.18 -16.69
CA PHE A 19 -2.36 -9.07 -16.60
C PHE A 19 -3.35 -8.97 -17.78
N PRO A 20 -2.93 -9.07 -19.07
CA PRO A 20 -3.86 -8.95 -20.19
C PRO A 20 -4.97 -10.00 -20.15
N LYS A 21 -4.66 -11.23 -19.70
CA LYS A 21 -5.64 -12.29 -19.54
C LYS A 21 -6.66 -11.96 -18.44
N LEU A 22 -6.20 -11.48 -17.29
CA LEU A 22 -7.08 -11.13 -16.17
C LEU A 22 -8.00 -9.97 -16.52
N LYS A 23 -7.48 -8.95 -17.21
CA LYS A 23 -8.30 -7.86 -17.75
C LYS A 23 -9.36 -8.42 -18.69
N GLN A 24 -8.98 -9.27 -19.64
CA GLN A 24 -9.95 -9.84 -20.58
C GLN A 24 -11.05 -10.64 -19.86
N ASP A 25 -10.70 -11.44 -18.85
CA ASP A 25 -11.68 -12.20 -18.07
C ASP A 25 -12.70 -11.30 -17.33
N ILE A 26 -12.25 -10.14 -16.85
CA ILE A 26 -13.13 -9.13 -16.24
C ILE A 26 -14.06 -8.53 -17.32
N ILE A 27 -13.50 -8.13 -18.46
CA ILE A 27 -14.26 -7.55 -19.58
C ILE A 27 -15.30 -8.53 -20.12
N ASP A 28 -14.95 -9.81 -20.29
CA ASP A 28 -15.86 -10.86 -20.74
C ASP A 28 -17.07 -10.97 -19.81
N THR A 29 -16.87 -10.84 -18.49
CA THR A 29 -17.96 -10.84 -17.50
C THR A 29 -18.92 -9.67 -17.71
N LEU A 30 -18.43 -8.50 -18.13
CA LEU A 30 -19.28 -7.34 -18.44
C LEU A 30 -20.04 -7.54 -19.75
N VAL A 31 -19.40 -8.13 -20.76
CA VAL A 31 -20.02 -8.49 -22.04
C VAL A 31 -21.14 -9.51 -21.85
N GLU A 32 -20.90 -10.56 -21.04
CA GLU A 32 -21.91 -11.58 -20.70
C GLU A 32 -23.14 -10.97 -20.00
N LYS A 33 -22.92 -9.93 -19.18
CA LYS A 33 -23.98 -9.14 -18.54
C LYS A 33 -24.70 -8.18 -19.49
N LYS A 34 -24.26 -8.09 -20.74
CA LYS A 34 -24.78 -7.16 -21.76
C LYS A 34 -24.70 -5.69 -21.31
N ILE A 35 -23.62 -5.34 -20.62
CA ILE A 35 -23.34 -3.96 -20.23
C ILE A 35 -23.09 -3.11 -21.50
N ASN A 36 -23.46 -1.83 -21.44
CA ASN A 36 -23.23 -0.89 -22.54
C ASN A 36 -21.73 -0.77 -22.89
N GLN A 37 -21.40 -0.73 -24.19
CA GLN A 37 -20.00 -0.68 -24.66
C GLN A 37 -19.19 0.49 -24.10
N GLU A 38 -19.79 1.69 -23.98
CA GLU A 38 -19.09 2.86 -23.44
C GLU A 38 -18.69 2.66 -21.97
N ILE A 39 -19.48 1.88 -21.22
CA ILE A 39 -19.16 1.52 -19.83
C ILE A 39 -18.10 0.42 -19.77
N ILE A 40 -18.12 -0.53 -20.71
CA ILE A 40 -17.07 -1.55 -20.84
C ILE A 40 -15.72 -0.87 -21.14
N ASP A 41 -15.71 0.09 -22.07
CA ASP A 41 -14.52 0.84 -22.45
C ASP A 41 -14.00 1.69 -21.28
N TRP A 42 -14.89 2.32 -20.52
CA TRP A 42 -14.54 3.05 -19.28
C TRP A 42 -13.83 2.15 -18.27
N VAL A 43 -14.43 0.99 -17.95
CA VAL A 43 -13.84 0.04 -16.98
C VAL A 43 -12.51 -0.49 -17.51
N GLY A 44 -12.42 -0.80 -18.81
CA GLY A 44 -11.19 -1.20 -19.47
C GLY A 44 -10.07 -0.17 -19.32
N LEU A 45 -10.38 1.13 -19.51
CA LEU A 45 -9.44 2.23 -19.31
C LEU A 45 -9.00 2.34 -17.84
N SER A 46 -9.93 2.27 -16.90
CA SER A 46 -9.61 2.32 -15.46
C SER A 46 -8.66 1.18 -15.06
N ILE A 47 -8.87 -0.03 -15.59
CA ILE A 47 -7.99 -1.19 -15.37
C ILE A 47 -6.62 -0.99 -16.01
N ASP A 48 -6.51 -0.37 -17.19
CA ASP A 48 -5.21 -0.11 -17.82
C ASP A 48 -4.36 0.94 -17.07
N VAL A 49 -5.02 1.85 -16.34
CA VAL A 49 -4.35 2.97 -15.68
C VAL A 49 -3.94 2.63 -14.25
N ASN A 50 -4.90 2.21 -13.43
CA ASN A 50 -4.80 2.26 -11.97
C ASN A 50 -3.92 1.17 -11.33
N PRO A 51 -4.07 -0.13 -11.67
CA PRO A 51 -3.20 -1.18 -11.12
C PRO A 51 -1.79 -1.19 -11.76
N ILE A 52 -1.56 -0.49 -12.88
CA ILE A 52 -0.28 -0.51 -13.61
C ILE A 52 0.70 0.59 -13.15
N GLY A 53 2.00 0.38 -13.34
CA GLY A 53 3.07 1.35 -13.09
C GLY A 53 3.63 1.34 -11.66
N GLY A 54 3.20 0.39 -10.84
CA GLY A 54 3.73 0.18 -9.50
C GLY A 54 5.01 -0.66 -9.49
N LYS A 55 5.50 -0.95 -8.28
CA LYS A 55 6.63 -1.89 -8.05
C LYS A 55 6.17 -3.34 -7.88
N TYR A 56 4.86 -3.56 -7.78
CA TYR A 56 4.20 -4.85 -7.61
C TYR A 56 4.73 -5.68 -6.43
N MET A 57 5.25 -5.03 -5.38
CA MET A 57 5.86 -5.73 -4.24
C MET A 57 4.83 -6.63 -3.54
N ARG A 58 3.58 -6.20 -3.45
CA ARG A 58 2.49 -6.97 -2.85
C ARG A 58 2.18 -8.20 -3.71
N GLY A 59 1.93 -7.99 -5.00
CA GLY A 59 1.60 -9.07 -5.92
C GLY A 59 2.71 -10.13 -6.05
N LEU A 60 3.96 -9.69 -6.20
CA LEU A 60 5.13 -10.58 -6.31
C LEU A 60 5.38 -11.39 -5.03
N SER A 61 5.07 -10.82 -3.86
CA SER A 61 5.30 -11.48 -2.57
C SER A 61 4.45 -12.74 -2.39
N VAL A 62 3.30 -12.86 -3.06
CA VAL A 62 2.44 -14.04 -2.98
C VAL A 62 3.15 -15.28 -3.53
N LEU A 63 3.57 -15.23 -4.81
CA LEU A 63 4.25 -16.38 -5.44
C LEU A 63 5.60 -16.66 -4.80
N ASN A 64 6.32 -15.62 -4.38
CA ASN A 64 7.56 -15.76 -3.63
C ASN A 64 7.37 -16.55 -2.33
N THR A 65 6.31 -16.23 -1.59
CA THR A 65 5.96 -16.97 -0.35
C THR A 65 5.65 -18.43 -0.67
N ILE A 66 4.87 -18.71 -1.72
CA ILE A 66 4.55 -20.09 -2.12
C ILE A 66 5.81 -20.88 -2.45
N LYS A 67 6.73 -20.29 -3.22
CA LYS A 67 8.03 -20.87 -3.57
C LYS A 67 8.88 -21.19 -2.34
N ASP A 68 8.89 -20.31 -1.36
CA ASP A 68 9.68 -20.48 -0.15
C ASP A 68 9.14 -21.57 0.77
N PHE A 69 7.82 -21.71 0.88
CA PHE A 69 7.20 -22.72 1.75
C PHE A 69 7.13 -24.12 1.12
N LYS A 70 6.89 -24.24 -0.20
CA LYS A 70 6.82 -25.55 -0.88
C LYS A 70 8.13 -25.99 -1.53
N GLY A 71 9.01 -25.06 -1.86
CA GLY A 71 10.15 -25.30 -2.75
C GLY A 71 9.74 -25.24 -4.23
N VAL A 72 10.59 -24.63 -5.06
CA VAL A 72 10.30 -24.36 -6.49
C VAL A 72 10.04 -25.65 -7.28
N GLU A 73 10.74 -26.72 -6.96
CA GLU A 73 10.64 -28.05 -7.60
C GLU A 73 9.24 -28.70 -7.45
N GLN A 74 8.46 -28.27 -6.45
CA GLN A 74 7.15 -28.85 -6.13
C GLN A 74 5.98 -28.08 -6.76
N LEU A 75 6.25 -27.01 -7.53
CA LEU A 75 5.22 -26.16 -8.10
C LEU A 75 4.91 -26.56 -9.53
N ASP A 76 3.66 -26.95 -9.78
CA ASP A 76 3.13 -27.08 -11.13
C ASP A 76 2.78 -25.71 -11.74
N GLU A 77 2.59 -25.70 -13.07
CA GLU A 77 2.23 -24.49 -13.82
C GLU A 77 0.93 -23.85 -13.32
N GLU A 78 -0.03 -24.67 -12.88
CA GLU A 78 -1.30 -24.19 -12.34
C GLU A 78 -1.07 -23.41 -11.04
N THR A 79 -0.29 -23.93 -10.11
CA THR A 79 0.02 -23.27 -8.83
C THR A 79 0.79 -21.97 -9.05
N ILE A 80 1.75 -21.97 -9.98
CA ILE A 80 2.49 -20.75 -10.35
C ILE A 80 1.53 -19.70 -10.90
N PHE A 81 0.67 -20.09 -11.85
CA PHE A 81 -0.31 -19.19 -12.45
C PHE A 81 -1.28 -18.64 -11.39
N LEU A 82 -1.86 -19.50 -10.55
CA LEU A 82 -2.76 -19.09 -9.47
C LEU A 82 -2.08 -18.19 -8.45
N GLY A 83 -0.80 -18.41 -8.14
CA GLY A 83 -0.03 -17.51 -7.28
C GLY A 83 0.08 -16.10 -7.87
N ARG A 84 0.25 -15.99 -9.20
CA ARG A 84 0.22 -14.70 -9.92
C ARG A 84 -1.17 -14.07 -9.94
N VAL A 85 -2.23 -14.86 -10.13
CA VAL A 85 -3.62 -14.35 -10.05
C VAL A 85 -3.90 -13.80 -8.66
N ALA A 86 -3.56 -14.54 -7.61
CA ALA A 86 -3.72 -14.08 -6.23
C ALA A 86 -2.90 -12.79 -5.97
N GLY A 87 -1.69 -12.70 -6.51
CA GLY A 87 -0.90 -11.47 -6.46
C GLY A 87 -1.58 -10.29 -7.15
N TRP A 88 -2.11 -10.47 -8.35
CA TRP A 88 -2.85 -9.42 -9.06
C TRP A 88 -4.11 -8.97 -8.30
N CYS A 89 -4.84 -9.89 -7.65
CA CYS A 89 -5.97 -9.52 -6.81
C CYS A 89 -5.59 -8.52 -5.70
N ILE A 90 -4.39 -8.61 -5.12
CA ILE A 90 -3.91 -7.61 -4.15
C ILE A 90 -3.54 -6.28 -4.84
N GLU A 91 -2.99 -6.33 -6.06
CA GLU A 91 -2.70 -5.11 -6.83
C GLU A 91 -4.00 -4.38 -7.24
N PHE A 92 -5.08 -5.12 -7.52
CA PHE A 92 -6.44 -4.58 -7.70
C PHE A 92 -6.98 -3.95 -6.39
N LEU A 93 -6.79 -4.61 -5.24
CA LEU A 93 -7.14 -4.03 -3.94
C LEU A 93 -6.37 -2.75 -3.66
N GLN A 94 -5.06 -2.74 -3.92
CA GLN A 94 -4.28 -1.53 -3.77
C GLN A 94 -4.76 -0.43 -4.73
N ALA A 95 -5.08 -0.77 -5.98
CA ALA A 95 -5.60 0.21 -6.94
C ALA A 95 -6.91 0.84 -6.47
N SER A 96 -7.86 0.05 -5.93
CA SER A 96 -9.11 0.61 -5.39
C SER A 96 -8.86 1.57 -4.22
N LEU A 97 -7.98 1.17 -3.30
CA LEU A 97 -7.59 1.98 -2.14
C LEU A 97 -6.94 3.30 -2.58
N LEU A 98 -6.02 3.26 -3.55
CA LEU A 98 -5.32 4.45 -4.03
C LEU A 98 -6.25 5.42 -4.77
N ILE A 99 -7.21 4.91 -5.58
CA ILE A 99 -8.21 5.77 -6.23
C ILE A 99 -8.99 6.56 -5.17
N ALA A 100 -9.44 5.89 -4.10
CA ALA A 100 -10.19 6.53 -3.03
C ALA A 100 -9.33 7.49 -2.21
N ASP A 101 -8.12 7.07 -1.82
CA ASP A 101 -7.12 7.85 -1.09
C ASP A 101 -6.77 9.15 -1.82
N ASP A 102 -6.47 9.07 -3.12
CA ASP A 102 -6.17 10.25 -3.95
C ASP A 102 -7.33 11.26 -3.99
N ILE A 103 -8.59 10.82 -3.88
CA ILE A 103 -9.75 11.72 -3.82
C ILE A 103 -9.87 12.36 -2.43
N MET A 104 -9.69 11.56 -1.38
CA MET A 104 -9.81 12.03 0.02
C MET A 104 -8.71 13.03 0.39
N ASP A 105 -7.49 12.79 -0.10
CA ASP A 105 -6.31 13.60 0.19
C ASP A 105 -6.12 14.74 -0.85
N GLY A 106 -6.94 14.80 -1.90
CA GLY A 106 -6.79 15.83 -2.95
C GLY A 106 -5.53 15.65 -3.81
N GLY A 107 -5.09 14.41 -3.98
CA GLY A 107 -3.86 14.06 -4.68
C GLY A 107 -3.87 14.47 -6.15
N ILE A 108 -2.77 15.07 -6.61
CA ILE A 108 -2.62 15.56 -7.99
C ILE A 108 -1.97 14.52 -8.90
N MET A 109 -0.93 13.84 -8.41
CA MET A 109 -0.10 12.90 -9.17
C MET A 109 0.08 11.58 -8.42
N ARG A 110 -0.01 10.47 -9.16
CA ARG A 110 0.22 9.10 -8.69
C ARG A 110 0.98 8.30 -9.75
N ARG A 111 2.11 7.69 -9.37
CA ARG A 111 2.96 6.88 -10.28
C ARG A 111 3.31 7.64 -11.57
N ASP A 112 3.81 8.86 -11.40
CA ASP A 112 4.25 9.76 -12.48
C ASP A 112 3.15 10.15 -13.49
N ARG A 113 1.87 9.96 -13.13
CA ARG A 113 0.68 10.30 -13.92
C ARG A 113 -0.33 11.08 -13.07
N PRO A 114 -1.28 11.82 -13.66
CA PRO A 114 -2.35 12.44 -12.88
C PRO A 114 -3.12 11.41 -12.04
N CYS A 115 -3.67 11.80 -10.90
CA CYS A 115 -4.58 10.93 -10.16
C CYS A 115 -5.83 10.61 -11.01
N TRP A 116 -6.46 9.45 -10.80
CA TRP A 116 -7.56 8.98 -11.66
C TRP A 116 -8.71 9.97 -11.78
N HIS A 117 -9.06 10.68 -10.71
CA HIS A 117 -10.12 11.68 -10.73
C HIS A 117 -9.78 12.94 -11.55
N HIS A 118 -8.52 13.13 -11.96
CA HIS A 118 -8.06 14.18 -12.87
C HIS A 118 -7.93 13.74 -14.33
N TYR A 119 -8.07 12.43 -14.63
CA TYR A 119 -8.04 11.95 -16.01
C TYR A 119 -9.22 12.51 -16.83
N PRO A 120 -9.06 12.72 -18.15
CA PRO A 120 -10.16 13.12 -19.02
C PRO A 120 -11.32 12.12 -18.98
N ASN A 121 -12.54 12.61 -18.90
CA ASN A 121 -13.75 11.81 -18.89
C ASN A 121 -14.10 11.34 -20.33
N PRO A 122 -14.00 10.03 -20.64
CA PRO A 122 -14.23 9.52 -22.00
C PRO A 122 -15.69 9.58 -22.47
N LEU A 123 -16.66 9.79 -21.57
CA LEU A 123 -18.09 9.89 -21.93
C LEU A 123 -18.50 11.31 -22.30
N ILE A 124 -17.75 12.32 -21.87
CA ILE A 124 -18.03 13.72 -22.18
C ILE A 124 -17.22 14.09 -23.42
N LYS A 125 -17.88 14.00 -24.59
CA LYS A 125 -17.30 14.50 -25.84
C LYS A 125 -17.24 16.02 -25.79
N ASN A 126 -16.03 16.57 -25.67
CA ASN A 126 -15.65 17.99 -25.79
C ASN A 126 -16.80 18.97 -26.09
N LEU A 127 -17.64 19.24 -25.09
CA LEU A 127 -18.64 20.29 -25.19
C LEU A 127 -17.87 21.61 -25.11
N ASN A 128 -17.78 22.33 -26.23
CA ASN A 128 -17.05 23.59 -26.36
C ASN A 128 -15.52 23.49 -26.28
N GLY A 129 -14.93 22.31 -26.53
CA GLY A 129 -13.47 22.14 -26.58
C GLY A 129 -12.75 22.10 -25.23
N VAL A 130 -13.49 21.93 -24.13
CA VAL A 130 -12.94 21.75 -22.78
C VAL A 130 -13.20 20.31 -22.32
N GLU A 131 -12.12 19.55 -22.12
CA GLU A 131 -12.18 18.23 -21.52
C GLU A 131 -12.53 18.35 -20.04
N GLN A 132 -13.55 17.61 -19.61
CA GLN A 132 -13.91 17.53 -18.20
C GLN A 132 -13.20 16.33 -17.56
N PRO A 133 -12.73 16.46 -16.31
CA PRO A 133 -12.11 15.34 -15.62
C PRO A 133 -13.18 14.31 -15.23
N ILE A 134 -12.75 13.07 -14.95
CA ILE A 134 -13.58 12.02 -14.37
C ILE A 134 -14.24 12.52 -13.06
N GLY A 135 -13.49 13.26 -12.24
CA GLY A 135 -13.98 13.87 -11.02
C GLY A 135 -14.57 12.84 -10.06
N LYS A 136 -15.73 13.14 -9.47
CA LYS A 136 -16.35 12.32 -8.41
C LYS A 136 -16.80 10.93 -8.87
N ILE A 137 -16.90 10.66 -10.18
CA ILE A 137 -17.21 9.32 -10.69
C ILE A 137 -16.13 8.31 -10.25
N ALA A 138 -14.88 8.79 -10.07
CA ALA A 138 -13.76 7.99 -9.57
C ALA A 138 -14.05 7.29 -8.23
N VAL A 139 -14.94 7.82 -7.38
CA VAL A 139 -15.37 7.15 -6.14
C VAL A 139 -16.02 5.79 -6.47
N ASN A 140 -16.89 5.76 -7.48
CA ASN A 140 -17.50 4.51 -7.93
C ASN A 140 -16.49 3.59 -8.62
N ASP A 141 -15.50 4.15 -9.31
CA ASP A 141 -14.44 3.36 -9.94
C ASP A 141 -13.56 2.64 -8.91
N ALA A 142 -13.36 3.20 -7.72
CA ALA A 142 -12.73 2.49 -6.61
C ALA A 142 -13.51 1.21 -6.24
N PHE A 143 -14.83 1.30 -6.12
CA PHE A 143 -15.68 0.13 -5.84
C PHE A 143 -15.68 -0.88 -6.98
N ILE A 144 -15.69 -0.43 -8.24
CA ILE A 144 -15.56 -1.32 -9.40
C ILE A 144 -14.21 -2.04 -9.37
N MET A 145 -13.12 -1.32 -9.09
CA MET A 145 -11.77 -1.88 -9.01
C MET A 145 -11.67 -2.97 -7.94
N GLU A 146 -12.25 -2.75 -6.75
CA GLU A 146 -12.33 -3.80 -5.73
C GLU A 146 -13.23 -4.96 -6.18
N SER A 147 -14.35 -4.69 -6.84
CA SER A 147 -15.26 -5.73 -7.32
C SER A 147 -14.62 -6.71 -8.32
N CYS A 148 -13.63 -6.24 -9.09
CA CYS A 148 -12.86 -7.05 -10.04
C CYS A 148 -12.12 -8.20 -9.35
N ILE A 149 -11.71 -8.01 -8.10
CA ILE A 149 -11.07 -9.05 -7.28
C ILE A 149 -11.99 -10.26 -7.18
N TYR A 150 -13.26 -10.05 -6.84
CA TYR A 150 -14.21 -11.15 -6.62
C TYR A 150 -14.61 -11.86 -7.92
N ILE A 151 -14.54 -11.18 -9.07
CA ILE A 151 -14.67 -11.82 -10.40
C ILE A 151 -13.52 -12.82 -10.59
N LEU A 152 -12.28 -12.39 -10.37
CA LEU A 152 -11.09 -13.23 -10.51
C LEU A 152 -11.05 -14.36 -9.48
N LEU A 153 -11.36 -14.07 -8.21
CA LEU A 153 -11.42 -15.07 -7.15
C LEU A 153 -12.44 -16.16 -7.49
N LYS A 154 -13.65 -15.78 -7.90
CA LYS A 154 -14.68 -16.73 -8.31
C LYS A 154 -14.26 -17.54 -9.54
N LYS A 155 -13.62 -16.93 -10.53
CA LYS A 155 -13.21 -17.63 -11.76
C LYS A 155 -12.12 -18.66 -11.50
N TYR A 156 -11.10 -18.30 -10.72
CA TYR A 156 -9.86 -19.07 -10.61
C TYR A 156 -9.79 -19.95 -9.36
N PHE A 157 -10.53 -19.60 -8.31
CA PHE A 157 -10.34 -20.25 -7.01
C PHE A 157 -11.59 -20.92 -6.44
N ARG A 158 -12.79 -20.75 -7.03
CA ARG A 158 -14.04 -21.26 -6.44
C ARG A 158 -14.06 -22.76 -6.10
N GLU A 159 -13.30 -23.57 -6.84
CA GLU A 159 -13.20 -25.02 -6.61
C GLU A 159 -11.99 -25.40 -5.72
N LYS A 160 -11.17 -24.44 -5.31
CA LYS A 160 -10.00 -24.67 -4.47
C LYS A 160 -10.42 -24.75 -3.00
N PRO A 161 -9.80 -25.64 -2.19
CA PRO A 161 -10.22 -25.88 -0.81
C PRO A 161 -10.04 -24.66 0.12
N TYR A 162 -9.23 -23.68 -0.30
CA TYR A 162 -8.96 -22.45 0.45
C TYR A 162 -9.75 -21.23 -0.06
N TYR A 163 -10.71 -21.41 -0.96
CA TYR A 163 -11.53 -20.31 -1.54
C TYR A 163 -12.22 -19.44 -0.48
N THR A 164 -12.99 -20.06 0.42
CA THR A 164 -13.73 -19.33 1.47
C THR A 164 -12.79 -18.55 2.38
N LYS A 165 -11.66 -19.16 2.77
CA LYS A 165 -10.64 -18.51 3.60
C LYS A 165 -9.99 -17.31 2.89
N MET A 166 -9.80 -17.39 1.57
CA MET A 166 -9.33 -16.23 0.80
C MET A 166 -10.36 -15.10 0.80
N LEU A 167 -11.65 -15.41 0.60
CA LEU A 167 -12.71 -14.39 0.66
C LEU A 167 -12.77 -13.72 2.03
N GLU A 168 -12.74 -14.51 3.11
CA GLU A 168 -12.70 -14.01 4.49
C GLU A 168 -11.51 -13.08 4.70
N LEU A 169 -10.31 -13.47 4.25
CA LEU A 169 -9.10 -12.65 4.35
C LEU A 169 -9.24 -11.33 3.58
N TYR A 170 -9.75 -11.35 2.34
CA TYR A 170 -9.95 -10.11 1.58
C TYR A 170 -10.97 -9.18 2.27
N HIS A 171 -12.08 -9.70 2.77
CA HIS A 171 -13.08 -8.89 3.48
C HIS A 171 -12.55 -8.34 4.81
N GLU A 172 -11.84 -9.14 5.60
CA GLU A 172 -11.22 -8.70 6.85
C GLU A 172 -10.21 -7.58 6.58
N ILE A 173 -9.38 -7.72 5.55
CA ILE A 173 -8.32 -6.75 5.27
C ILE A 173 -8.88 -5.48 4.63
N SER A 174 -9.88 -5.55 3.75
CA SER A 174 -10.61 -4.36 3.31
C SER A 174 -11.19 -3.63 4.51
N HIS A 175 -11.86 -4.33 5.43
CA HIS A 175 -12.43 -3.72 6.64
C HIS A 175 -11.38 -3.05 7.53
N ASN A 176 -10.29 -3.75 7.85
CA ASN A 176 -9.17 -3.22 8.63
C ASN A 176 -8.57 -1.98 7.97
N THR A 177 -8.39 -2.01 6.66
CA THR A 177 -7.83 -0.88 5.90
C THR A 177 -8.76 0.32 5.91
N PHE A 178 -10.07 0.11 5.74
CA PHE A 178 -11.06 1.19 5.81
C PHE A 178 -11.15 1.82 7.20
N LEU A 179 -11.04 1.03 8.27
CA LEU A 179 -10.95 1.55 9.64
C LEU A 179 -9.66 2.36 9.85
N GLY A 180 -8.53 1.89 9.32
CA GLY A 180 -7.27 2.62 9.33
C GLY A 180 -7.37 3.94 8.59
N GLN A 181 -7.99 3.95 7.40
CA GLN A 181 -8.23 5.17 6.63
C GLN A 181 -9.15 6.13 7.37
N LEU A 182 -10.24 5.65 7.97
CA LEU A 182 -11.14 6.50 8.77
C LEU A 182 -10.37 7.16 9.92
N PHE A 183 -9.49 6.42 10.59
CA PHE A 183 -8.68 6.97 11.67
C PHE A 183 -7.69 8.03 11.15
N ASP A 184 -6.97 7.73 10.06
CA ASP A 184 -6.07 8.67 9.39
C ASP A 184 -6.77 9.98 9.02
N THR A 185 -7.88 9.88 8.28
CA THR A 185 -8.64 11.06 7.84
C THR A 185 -9.24 11.82 9.02
N SER A 186 -9.75 11.13 10.06
CA SER A 186 -10.29 11.80 11.25
C SER A 186 -9.21 12.55 12.03
N ALA A 187 -7.99 12.02 12.09
CA ALA A 187 -6.86 12.67 12.74
C ALA A 187 -6.46 13.97 12.00
N CYS A 188 -6.51 13.98 10.66
CA CYS A 188 -6.23 15.17 9.85
C CYS A 188 -7.27 16.28 10.04
N HIS A 189 -8.53 15.90 10.32
CA HIS A 189 -9.64 16.82 10.56
C HIS A 189 -9.73 17.32 12.02
N SER A 190 -8.74 17.01 12.87
CA SER A 190 -8.64 17.65 14.18
C SER A 190 -8.49 19.17 14.02
N LEU A 191 -8.81 19.91 15.09
CA LEU A 191 -8.62 21.36 15.09
C LEU A 191 -7.14 21.67 14.80
N LYS A 192 -6.86 22.52 13.81
CA LYS A 192 -5.48 22.92 13.50
C LYS A 192 -4.79 23.46 14.75
N GLY A 193 -3.60 22.95 15.05
CA GLY A 193 -2.85 23.25 16.27
C GLY A 193 -3.26 22.45 17.52
N ASP A 194 -4.22 21.53 17.41
CA ASP A 194 -4.50 20.53 18.44
C ASP A 194 -3.71 19.25 18.17
N PHE A 195 -2.65 19.06 18.96
CA PHE A 195 -1.79 17.88 18.92
C PHE A 195 -2.12 16.84 19.98
N SER A 196 -3.28 16.92 20.66
CA SER A 196 -3.66 15.98 21.73
C SER A 196 -3.67 14.51 21.28
N SER A 197 -4.02 14.25 20.01
CA SER A 197 -4.01 12.92 19.41
C SER A 197 -2.71 12.55 18.69
N PHE A 198 -1.76 13.48 18.55
CA PHE A 198 -0.53 13.33 17.76
C PHE A 198 0.55 12.64 18.59
N ASN A 199 0.41 11.33 18.76
CA ASN A 199 1.36 10.50 19.49
C ASN A 199 1.66 9.19 18.74
N LEU A 200 2.80 8.58 19.05
CA LEU A 200 3.26 7.36 18.37
C LEU A 200 2.29 6.18 18.50
N LYS A 201 1.51 6.10 19.60
CA LYS A 201 0.52 5.02 19.77
C LYS A 201 -0.58 5.10 18.71
N ASN A 202 -1.17 6.29 18.54
CA ASN A 202 -2.19 6.51 17.52
C ASN A 202 -1.60 6.38 16.10
N TYR A 203 -0.39 6.92 15.89
CA TYR A 203 0.35 6.79 14.64
C TYR A 203 0.50 5.33 14.21
N PHE A 204 1.09 4.48 15.08
CA PHE A 204 1.32 3.09 14.74
C PHE A 204 0.02 2.31 14.62
N GLN A 205 -1.04 2.68 15.34
CA GLN A 205 -2.36 2.10 15.10
C GLN A 205 -2.87 2.42 13.68
N ILE A 206 -2.75 3.67 13.21
CA ILE A 206 -3.10 4.03 11.83
C ILE A 206 -2.24 3.22 10.86
N ALA A 207 -0.91 3.21 11.02
CA ALA A 207 0.00 2.49 10.14
C ALA A 207 -0.28 0.97 10.09
N ARG A 208 -0.64 0.36 11.22
CA ARG A 208 -1.00 -1.06 11.32
C ARG A 208 -2.22 -1.37 10.45
N PHE A 209 -3.30 -0.62 10.66
CA PHE A 209 -4.59 -0.86 10.03
C PHE A 209 -4.64 -0.37 8.58
N LYS A 210 -4.21 0.86 8.30
CA LYS A 210 -4.22 1.48 6.97
C LYS A 210 -3.24 0.82 6.01
N THR A 211 -2.05 0.43 6.49
CA THR A 211 -0.96 0.02 5.59
C THR A 211 -0.53 -1.43 5.80
N SER A 212 -0.28 -1.83 7.04
CA SER A 212 0.51 -3.03 7.32
C SER A 212 -0.22 -4.33 6.98
N TYR A 213 -1.53 -4.40 7.28
CA TYR A 213 -2.35 -5.58 6.96
C TYR A 213 -2.32 -5.89 5.46
N TYR A 214 -2.76 -4.95 4.61
CA TYR A 214 -2.89 -5.22 3.18
C TYR A 214 -1.54 -5.25 2.44
N THR A 215 -0.51 -4.58 2.98
CA THR A 215 0.78 -4.44 2.29
C THR A 215 1.74 -5.59 2.59
N PHE A 216 1.85 -6.04 3.85
CA PHE A 216 2.84 -7.03 4.25
C PHE A 216 2.21 -8.34 4.70
N TYR A 217 1.17 -8.28 5.53
CA TYR A 217 0.53 -9.49 6.03
C TYR A 217 -0.22 -10.25 4.91
N THR A 218 -1.12 -9.60 4.18
CA THR A 218 -1.98 -10.27 3.19
C THR A 218 -1.23 -11.02 2.09
N PRO A 219 -0.17 -10.45 1.47
CA PRO A 219 0.56 -11.20 0.44
C PRO A 219 1.18 -12.50 0.96
N VAL A 220 1.75 -12.46 2.16
CA VAL A 220 2.36 -13.64 2.78
C VAL A 220 1.28 -14.61 3.28
N ALA A 221 0.21 -14.11 3.91
CA ALA A 221 -0.92 -14.91 4.36
C ALA A 221 -1.61 -15.65 3.21
N LEU A 222 -1.76 -15.03 2.04
CA LEU A 222 -2.30 -15.69 0.84
C LEU A 222 -1.36 -16.82 0.36
N GLY A 223 -0.05 -16.56 0.31
CA GLY A 223 0.92 -17.59 -0.05
C GLY A 223 0.93 -18.76 0.94
N MET A 224 0.92 -18.48 2.24
CA MET A 224 0.80 -19.47 3.31
C MET A 224 -0.49 -20.29 3.19
N LEU A 225 -1.63 -19.64 2.96
CA LEU A 225 -2.92 -20.28 2.80
C LEU A 225 -2.94 -21.24 1.60
N MET A 226 -2.35 -20.85 0.47
CA MET A 226 -2.17 -21.72 -0.72
C MET A 226 -1.20 -22.90 -0.48
N CYS A 227 -0.39 -22.81 0.58
CA CYS A 227 0.47 -23.89 1.07
C CYS A 227 -0.18 -24.73 2.18
N GLY A 228 -1.43 -24.45 2.55
CA GLY A 228 -2.13 -25.15 3.64
C GLY A 228 -1.77 -24.68 5.05
N ILE A 229 -0.95 -23.63 5.16
CA ILE A 229 -0.51 -23.04 6.42
C ILE A 229 -1.56 -22.03 6.88
N ASN A 230 -1.93 -22.10 8.15
CA ASN A 230 -3.01 -21.28 8.72
C ASN A 230 -2.76 -21.00 10.20
N TYR A 231 -3.73 -20.35 10.87
CA TYR A 231 -3.65 -19.93 12.28
C TYR A 231 -3.38 -21.06 13.29
N LEU A 232 -3.52 -22.34 12.90
CA LEU A 232 -3.15 -23.48 13.74
C LEU A 232 -1.63 -23.73 13.78
N ASP A 233 -0.86 -23.07 12.90
CA ASP A 233 0.60 -23.11 12.96
C ASP A 233 1.10 -22.34 14.19
N PRO A 234 1.90 -22.95 15.07
CA PRO A 234 2.40 -22.28 16.28
C PRO A 234 3.21 -21.00 16.02
N GLN A 235 3.77 -20.84 14.81
CA GLN A 235 4.53 -19.67 14.41
C GLN A 235 3.67 -18.60 13.73
N TYR A 236 2.38 -18.87 13.47
CA TYR A 236 1.51 -17.98 12.69
C TYR A 236 1.43 -16.57 13.27
N ASP A 237 1.16 -16.45 14.57
CA ASP A 237 1.03 -15.16 15.22
C ASP A 237 2.35 -14.38 15.24
N ALA A 238 3.47 -15.07 15.48
CA ALA A 238 4.79 -14.44 15.43
C ALA A 238 5.14 -13.91 14.03
N MET A 239 4.80 -14.67 12.99
CA MET A 239 4.95 -14.25 11.59
C MET A 239 4.04 -13.06 11.26
N LYS A 240 2.77 -13.10 11.66
CA LYS A 240 1.81 -12.02 11.47
C LYS A 240 2.28 -10.73 12.14
N GLU A 241 2.64 -10.79 13.42
CA GLU A 241 3.08 -9.62 14.16
C GLU A 241 4.35 -9.00 13.56
N LEU A 242 5.33 -9.82 13.16
CA LEU A 242 6.51 -9.31 12.46
C LEU A 242 6.15 -8.60 11.15
N LEU A 243 5.26 -9.17 10.33
CA LEU A 243 4.82 -8.54 9.08
C LEU A 243 4.11 -7.21 9.33
N LEU A 244 3.30 -7.13 10.37
CA LEU A 244 2.61 -5.90 10.74
C LEU A 244 3.61 -4.82 11.17
N GLU A 245 4.60 -5.15 11.98
CA GLU A 245 5.62 -4.20 12.42
C GLU A 245 6.56 -3.75 11.28
N ILE A 246 6.87 -4.63 10.32
CA ILE A 246 7.58 -4.24 9.09
C ILE A 246 6.78 -3.18 8.32
N GLY A 247 5.45 -3.32 8.27
CA GLY A 247 4.56 -2.33 7.65
C GLY A 247 4.50 -1.00 8.39
N GLU A 248 4.52 -1.03 9.72
CA GLU A 248 4.62 0.17 10.55
C GLU A 248 5.94 0.91 10.29
N TYR A 249 7.04 0.17 10.22
CA TYR A 249 8.35 0.70 9.85
C TYR A 249 8.35 1.31 8.44
N MET A 250 7.77 0.63 7.44
CA MET A 250 7.67 1.17 6.08
C MET A 250 6.84 2.46 6.03
N THR A 251 5.78 2.55 6.82
CA THR A 251 4.94 3.76 6.88
C THR A 251 5.73 4.93 7.45
N ALA A 252 6.50 4.72 8.52
CA ALA A 252 7.40 5.75 9.07
C ALA A 252 8.47 6.19 8.06
N GLN A 253 8.91 5.28 7.19
CA GLN A 253 9.80 5.61 6.08
C GLN A 253 9.11 6.45 5.00
N ASP A 254 7.87 6.12 4.65
CA ASP A 254 7.10 6.88 3.67
C ASP A 254 6.91 8.33 4.14
N ASP A 255 6.56 8.56 5.41
CA ASP A 255 6.45 9.91 6.00
C ASP A 255 7.80 10.67 6.02
N TYR A 256 8.90 9.96 6.31
CA TYR A 256 10.25 10.54 6.23
C TYR A 256 10.58 10.98 4.80
N LEU A 257 10.27 10.14 3.81
CA LEU A 257 10.48 10.45 2.40
C LEU A 257 9.55 11.57 1.94
N ASP A 258 8.30 11.61 2.39
CA ASP A 258 7.35 12.69 2.08
C ASP A 258 7.93 14.07 2.46
N CYS A 259 8.55 14.17 3.64
CA CYS A 259 9.15 15.42 4.08
C CYS A 259 10.50 15.76 3.43
N TYR A 260 11.39 14.75 3.29
CA TYR A 260 12.82 14.96 2.99
C TYR A 260 13.31 14.38 1.67
N GLY A 261 12.56 13.49 1.04
CA GLY A 261 12.96 12.89 -0.23
C GLY A 261 12.69 13.83 -1.40
N LEU A 262 13.33 13.53 -2.52
CA LEU A 262 13.18 14.32 -3.75
C LEU A 262 11.92 13.86 -4.50
N PRO A 263 11.06 14.77 -5.00
CA PRO A 263 9.86 14.40 -5.74
C PRO A 263 10.11 13.43 -6.91
N GLU A 264 11.22 13.62 -7.63
CA GLU A 264 11.68 12.76 -8.73
C GLU A 264 11.92 11.31 -8.30
N ASN A 265 12.35 11.10 -7.06
CA ASN A 265 12.61 9.77 -6.52
C ASN A 265 11.32 9.09 -6.03
N ILE A 266 10.40 9.86 -5.45
CA ILE A 266 9.18 9.33 -4.81
C ILE A 266 8.04 9.17 -5.82
N GLY A 267 8.03 9.99 -6.88
CA GLY A 267 6.97 10.03 -7.89
C GLY A 267 5.72 10.82 -7.46
N LYS A 268 5.83 11.58 -6.35
CA LYS A 268 4.85 12.55 -5.85
C LYS A 268 5.55 13.72 -5.14
N VAL A 269 4.86 14.85 -5.02
CA VAL A 269 5.23 15.92 -4.10
C VAL A 269 4.69 15.54 -2.72
N GLY A 270 5.51 15.68 -1.68
CA GLY A 270 5.05 15.42 -0.31
C GLY A 270 4.07 16.48 0.17
N SER A 271 3.09 16.06 0.97
CA SER A 271 1.94 16.88 1.37
C SER A 271 1.53 16.68 2.83
N ASP A 272 2.24 15.85 3.60
CA ASP A 272 1.83 15.48 4.96
C ASP A 272 1.70 16.70 5.89
N ILE A 273 2.56 17.71 5.71
CA ILE A 273 2.57 18.92 6.54
C ILE A 273 1.36 19.80 6.22
N GLU A 274 1.08 20.02 4.93
CA GLU A 274 -0.02 20.82 4.42
C GLU A 274 -1.38 20.22 4.79
N GLU A 275 -1.48 18.89 4.76
CA GLU A 275 -2.70 18.11 5.01
C GLU A 275 -3.01 17.87 6.49
N ASN A 276 -2.18 18.38 7.40
CA ASN A 276 -2.33 18.15 8.85
C ASN A 276 -2.24 16.65 9.22
N LYS A 277 -1.46 15.86 8.47
CA LYS A 277 -1.34 14.41 8.69
C LYS A 277 -0.71 14.12 10.04
N LEU A 278 -1.25 13.11 10.73
CA LEU A 278 -0.62 12.50 11.89
C LEU A 278 0.53 11.63 11.41
N SER A 279 1.67 12.27 11.10
CA SER A 279 2.87 11.60 10.58
C SER A 279 3.87 11.24 11.69
N PHE A 280 4.78 10.31 11.39
CA PHE A 280 5.86 9.93 12.30
C PHE A 280 6.69 11.13 12.75
N LEU A 281 6.98 12.06 11.82
CA LEU A 281 7.86 13.20 12.08
C LEU A 281 7.23 14.20 13.05
N ILE A 282 5.94 14.51 12.94
CA ILE A 282 5.29 15.41 13.90
C ILE A 282 5.19 14.76 15.28
N CYS A 283 4.84 13.47 15.35
CA CYS A 283 4.79 12.74 16.62
C CYS A 283 6.15 12.73 17.33
N GLN A 284 7.25 12.55 16.57
CA GLN A 284 8.59 12.62 17.15
C GLN A 284 8.97 14.05 17.52
N ALA A 285 8.73 15.03 16.65
CA ALA A 285 9.07 16.43 16.92
C ALA A 285 8.45 16.92 18.23
N LEU A 286 7.19 16.58 18.51
CA LEU A 286 6.51 16.94 19.75
C LEU A 286 7.16 16.36 21.02
N ASN A 287 7.90 15.25 20.92
CA ASN A 287 8.64 14.68 22.05
C ASN A 287 9.96 15.40 22.36
N TYR A 288 10.54 16.13 21.38
CA TYR A 288 11.84 16.78 21.51
C TYR A 288 11.77 18.32 21.48
N ALA A 289 10.66 18.89 21.01
CA ALA A 289 10.47 20.31 20.84
C ALA A 289 10.37 21.07 22.17
N THR A 290 10.94 22.28 22.22
CA THR A 290 10.69 23.22 23.32
C THR A 290 9.26 23.76 23.27
N PRO A 291 8.73 24.33 24.38
CA PRO A 291 7.41 24.97 24.36
C PRO A 291 7.24 26.01 23.24
N GLU A 292 8.28 26.80 22.95
CA GLU A 292 8.26 27.82 21.89
C GLU A 292 8.18 27.18 20.51
N GLN A 293 8.92 26.10 20.26
CA GLN A 293 8.85 25.34 19.01
C GLN A 293 7.49 24.67 18.83
N ILE A 294 6.88 24.16 19.91
CA ILE A 294 5.53 23.59 19.86
C ILE A 294 4.51 24.66 19.46
N GLU A 295 4.57 25.86 20.03
CA GLU A 295 3.67 26.95 19.65
C GLU A 295 3.85 27.39 18.19
N GLU A 296 5.08 27.37 17.67
CA GLU A 296 5.30 27.60 16.24
C GLU A 296 4.77 26.46 15.37
N LEU A 297 4.94 25.20 15.77
CA LEU A 297 4.34 24.07 15.05
C LEU A 297 2.82 24.20 14.99
N LYS A 298 2.14 24.59 16.09
CA LYS A 298 0.70 24.78 16.12
C LYS A 298 0.19 25.85 15.15
N LYS A 299 0.98 26.90 14.93
CA LYS A 299 0.64 28.00 14.00
C LYS A 299 0.89 27.67 12.53
N ASN A 300 1.74 26.69 12.24
CA ASN A 300 2.25 26.47 10.89
C ASN A 300 1.91 25.09 10.31
N TYR A 301 1.70 24.06 11.13
CA TYR A 301 1.36 22.71 10.67
C TYR A 301 -0.11 22.64 10.21
N GLY A 302 -0.39 21.88 9.14
CA GLY A 302 -1.73 21.75 8.58
C GLY A 302 -2.21 22.97 7.80
N ILE A 303 -1.29 23.81 7.32
CA ILE A 303 -1.60 24.99 6.50
C ILE A 303 -1.01 24.77 5.11
N ASP A 304 -1.89 24.74 4.11
CA ASP A 304 -1.53 24.71 2.68
C ASP A 304 -0.96 26.07 2.25
N ASN A 305 0.26 26.35 2.69
CA ASN A 305 1.05 27.53 2.34
C ASN A 305 2.54 27.18 2.41
N PRO A 306 3.30 27.35 1.31
CA PRO A 306 4.73 27.03 1.26
C PRO A 306 5.59 27.70 2.34
N GLU A 307 5.24 28.89 2.80
CA GLU A 307 6.01 29.57 3.85
C GLU A 307 5.80 28.92 5.23
N ASN A 308 4.58 28.46 5.54
CA ASN A 308 4.30 27.72 6.77
C ASN A 308 5.02 26.36 6.76
N VAL A 309 5.02 25.67 5.62
CA VAL A 309 5.73 24.40 5.43
C VAL A 309 7.24 24.57 5.65
N LYS A 310 7.83 25.67 5.15
CA LYS A 310 9.25 25.99 5.41
C LYS A 310 9.55 26.17 6.90
N VAL A 311 8.65 26.79 7.67
CA VAL A 311 8.81 26.94 9.13
C VAL A 311 8.82 25.57 9.81
N VAL A 312 7.86 24.70 9.48
CA VAL A 312 7.80 23.33 10.03
C VAL A 312 9.08 22.56 9.68
N LYS A 313 9.50 22.57 8.42
CA LYS A 313 10.73 21.88 7.99
C LYS A 313 11.98 22.46 8.67
N LYS A 314 12.03 23.77 8.93
CA LYS A 314 13.12 24.38 9.72
C LYS A 314 13.14 23.82 11.14
N ILE A 315 11.99 23.75 11.82
CA ILE A 315 11.90 23.19 13.18
C ILE A 315 12.37 21.72 13.18
N TYR A 316 11.93 20.91 12.21
CA TYR A 316 12.38 19.53 12.12
C TYR A 316 13.90 19.40 11.91
N ASN A 317 14.51 20.28 11.12
CA ASN A 317 15.97 20.32 10.96
C ASN A 317 16.67 20.75 12.26
N ASP A 318 16.17 21.79 12.94
CA ASP A 318 16.73 22.27 14.20
C ASP A 318 16.68 21.18 15.30
N LEU A 319 15.69 20.30 15.26
CA LEU A 319 15.53 19.16 16.17
C LEU A 319 16.33 17.90 15.75
N GLY A 320 16.98 17.89 14.58
CA GLY A 320 17.71 16.72 14.08
C GLY A 320 16.79 15.53 13.75
N MET A 321 15.59 15.79 13.21
CA MET A 321 14.61 14.73 12.90
C MET A 321 15.13 13.69 11.90
N LYS A 322 16.05 14.07 10.99
CA LYS A 322 16.68 13.13 10.06
C LYS A 322 17.51 12.08 10.80
N GLU A 323 18.30 12.51 11.78
CA GLU A 323 19.15 11.64 12.60
C GLU A 323 18.30 10.76 13.53
N ILE A 324 17.22 11.29 14.08
CA ILE A 324 16.25 10.53 14.88
C ILE A 324 15.63 9.42 14.06
N TYR A 325 15.15 9.73 12.85
CA TYR A 325 14.60 8.72 11.94
C TYR A 325 15.64 7.65 11.56
N ARG A 326 16.88 8.06 11.21
CA ARG A 326 17.96 7.10 10.86
C ARG A 326 18.29 6.14 12.00
N LYS A 327 18.34 6.63 13.23
CA LYS A 327 18.54 5.77 14.42
C LYS A 327 17.40 4.77 14.59
N TYR A 328 16.16 5.23 14.41
CA TYR A 328 14.98 4.36 14.43
C TYR A 328 15.04 3.30 13.33
N GLU A 329 15.34 3.68 12.09
CA GLU A 329 15.49 2.77 10.93
C GLU A 329 16.53 1.67 11.20
N ASP A 330 17.72 2.05 11.66
CA ASP A 330 18.79 1.08 11.98
C ASP A 330 18.39 0.17 13.16
N SER A 331 17.71 0.70 14.20
CA SER A 331 17.25 -0.12 15.32
C SER A 331 16.16 -1.13 14.94
N GLN A 332 15.19 -0.71 14.12
CA GLN A 332 14.13 -1.61 13.65
C GLN A 332 14.71 -2.73 12.77
N TYR A 333 15.64 -2.39 11.88
CA TYR A 333 16.31 -3.40 11.05
C TYR A 333 17.00 -4.47 11.89
N ILE A 334 17.79 -4.06 12.89
CA ILE A 334 18.51 -4.99 13.77
C ILE A 334 17.53 -5.87 14.56
N ASP A 335 16.45 -5.30 15.10
CA ASP A 335 15.43 -6.07 15.82
C ASP A 335 14.74 -7.11 14.92
N PHE A 336 14.31 -6.70 13.72
CA PHE A 336 13.66 -7.60 12.78
C PHE A 336 14.57 -8.75 12.37
N ILE A 337 15.82 -8.49 12.01
CA ILE A 337 16.77 -9.55 11.65
C ILE A 337 16.98 -10.51 12.82
N LYS A 338 17.17 -10.00 14.05
CA LYS A 338 17.33 -10.85 15.24
C LYS A 338 16.10 -11.73 15.48
N ARG A 339 14.88 -11.20 15.32
CA ARG A 339 13.65 -11.99 15.49
C ARG A 339 13.49 -13.04 14.41
N ILE A 340 13.82 -12.72 13.17
CA ILE A 340 13.79 -13.67 12.04
C ILE A 340 14.80 -14.81 12.26
N GLU A 341 16.01 -14.51 12.73
CA GLU A 341 17.03 -15.52 13.03
C GLU A 341 16.55 -16.52 14.10
N ASN A 342 15.78 -16.04 15.09
CA ASN A 342 15.22 -16.84 16.18
C ASN A 342 13.92 -17.58 15.83
N MET A 343 13.37 -17.44 14.62
CA MET A 343 12.21 -18.22 14.17
C MET A 343 12.56 -19.72 14.06
N ASP A 344 11.54 -20.57 14.21
CA ASP A 344 11.65 -22.01 13.98
C ASP A 344 12.22 -22.32 12.59
N ASP A 345 13.05 -23.36 12.47
CA ASP A 345 13.72 -23.71 11.21
C ASP A 345 12.76 -24.16 10.10
N LYS A 346 11.52 -24.53 10.45
CA LYS A 346 10.46 -24.81 9.47
C LYS A 346 9.88 -23.56 8.82
N VAL A 347 10.08 -22.39 9.44
CA VAL A 347 9.66 -21.12 8.86
C VAL A 347 10.72 -20.69 7.84
N PRO A 348 10.35 -20.47 6.57
CA PRO A 348 11.29 -19.97 5.58
C PRO A 348 11.63 -18.50 5.88
N LYS A 349 12.69 -18.30 6.67
CA LYS A 349 13.21 -16.99 7.11
C LYS A 349 13.42 -16.01 5.95
N ILE A 350 13.73 -16.53 4.77
CA ILE A 350 13.96 -15.75 3.55
C ILE A 350 12.74 -14.94 3.08
N VAL A 351 11.51 -15.36 3.40
CA VAL A 351 10.28 -14.57 3.15
C VAL A 351 10.40 -13.19 3.81
N PHE A 352 10.73 -13.18 5.11
CA PHE A 352 10.81 -11.97 5.93
C PHE A 352 12.06 -11.16 5.63
N ILE A 353 13.22 -11.81 5.44
CA ILE A 353 14.48 -11.14 5.11
C ILE A 353 14.34 -10.32 3.82
N ARG A 354 13.67 -10.87 2.79
CA ARG A 354 13.43 -10.14 1.53
C ARG A 354 12.59 -8.88 1.75
N LEU A 355 11.54 -8.96 2.56
CA LEU A 355 10.66 -7.83 2.86
C LEU A 355 11.39 -6.76 3.67
N VAL A 356 12.11 -7.13 4.73
CA VAL A 356 12.89 -6.20 5.55
C VAL A 356 13.97 -5.50 4.72
N ASN A 357 14.75 -6.24 3.94
CA ASN A 357 15.81 -5.66 3.10
C ASN A 357 15.25 -4.76 1.99
N ARG A 358 14.03 -5.02 1.51
CA ARG A 358 13.37 -4.17 0.52
C ARG A 358 12.98 -2.82 1.10
N CYS A 359 12.68 -2.77 2.39
CA CYS A 359 12.30 -1.55 3.10
C CYS A 359 13.51 -0.85 3.73
N TYR A 360 14.59 -1.55 4.10
CA TYR A 360 15.75 -0.93 4.74
C TYR A 360 16.48 0.03 3.81
N LYS A 361 16.66 1.30 4.24
CA LYS A 361 17.37 2.34 3.47
C LYS A 361 16.87 2.47 2.04
N ARG A 362 15.55 2.41 1.89
CA ARG A 362 14.88 2.51 0.60
C ARG A 362 14.81 3.98 0.21
N ASN A 363 15.25 4.25 -1.02
CA ASN A 363 15.33 5.61 -1.56
C ASN A 363 14.14 5.98 -2.46
N ARG A 364 13.24 5.02 -2.72
CA ARG A 364 12.07 5.14 -3.59
C ARG A 364 10.96 4.23 -3.14
#